data_AF-A0A920KK49-F1
#
_entry.id   AF-A0A920KK49-F1
#
_cell.length_a   1.000
_cell.length_b   1.000
_cell.length_c   1.000
_cell.angle_alpha   90.00
_cell.angle_beta   90.00
_cell.angle_gamma   90.00
#
_symmetry.space_group_name_H-M   'P 1'
#
loop_
_entity.id
_entity.type
_entity.pdbx_description
1 polymer ?
#
loop_
_entity_poly.entity_id
_entity_poly.type
_entity_poly.pdbx_seq_one_letter_code
_entity_poly.pdbx_strand_id
1 'polypeptide(L)'
;MYNEVFNKNKVRDTYSSIMSWAKSLPYNVVVKKKLQAENLFKKIGITFSVYNNFDNAERLIPFDMFPRIITRLEWLNIKDGVIQRALAINAFLRDIYSKCEIIKAKKIPGDLIYKNPAYEIKMVGLNVPKNIYSPIFGKRTSLNGFKNFLKISRKL
;
A
#
# COMPACT_ATOMS: atom_id res chain seq x y z
N MET A 1 1.65 14.42 16.66
CA MET A 1 1.30 13.84 15.35
C MET A 1 2.50 13.95 14.42
N TYR A 2 2.80 12.94 13.59
CA TYR A 2 3.92 13.00 12.64
C TYR A 2 3.55 13.85 11.42
N ASN A 3 4.49 14.64 10.90
CA ASN A 3 4.35 15.41 9.67
C ASN A 3 5.58 15.16 8.77
N GLU A 4 5.32 14.99 7.47
CA GLU A 4 6.28 14.67 6.43
C GLU A 4 7.15 15.87 6.09
N VAL A 5 6.58 17.07 6.10
CA VAL A 5 7.27 18.31 5.76
C VAL A 5 7.98 18.89 6.98
N PHE A 6 7.33 18.86 8.15
CA PHE A 6 7.80 19.54 9.36
C PHE A 6 8.24 18.58 10.45
N ASN A 7 9.36 18.90 11.09
CA ASN A 7 9.83 18.31 12.33
C ASN A 7 10.01 19.42 13.37
N LYS A 8 9.17 19.44 14.41
CA LYS A 8 9.18 20.50 15.46
C LYS A 8 9.30 21.92 14.86
N ASN A 9 8.45 22.22 13.87
CA ASN A 9 8.40 23.48 13.10
C ASN A 9 9.58 23.78 12.15
N LYS A 10 10.56 22.88 12.02
CA LYS A 10 11.59 22.98 10.97
C LYS A 10 11.23 22.11 9.77
N VAL A 11 11.43 22.63 8.55
CA VAL A 11 11.25 21.84 7.32
C VAL A 11 12.31 20.76 7.30
N ARG A 12 11.93 19.51 6.97
CA ARG A 12 12.88 18.41 6.78
C ARG A 12 13.72 18.66 5.55
N ASP A 13 14.99 18.27 5.60
CA ASP A 13 15.94 18.47 4.50
C ASP A 13 15.44 17.89 3.17
N THR A 14 14.78 16.73 3.23
CA THR A 14 14.18 16.06 2.07
C THR A 14 13.14 16.91 1.36
N TYR A 15 12.44 17.78 2.09
CA TYR A 15 11.41 18.67 1.57
C TYR A 15 11.91 20.10 1.30
N SER A 16 13.14 20.43 1.67
CA SER A 16 13.68 21.80 1.58
C SER A 16 13.61 22.37 0.15
N SER A 17 14.05 21.61 -0.85
CA SER A 17 14.05 22.02 -2.26
C SER A 17 12.64 22.22 -2.80
N ILE A 18 11.71 21.29 -2.52
CA ILE A 18 10.31 21.41 -2.95
C ILE A 18 9.64 22.58 -2.24
N MET A 19 9.91 22.80 -0.96
CA MET A 19 9.33 23.90 -0.19
C MET A 19 9.85 25.26 -0.66
N SER A 20 11.13 25.36 -1.02
CA SER A 20 11.70 26.57 -1.63
C SER A 20 11.07 26.85 -2.99
N TRP A 21 10.97 25.84 -3.86
CA TRP A 21 10.27 25.94 -5.14
C TRP A 21 8.80 26.33 -4.96
N ALA A 22 8.08 25.68 -4.04
CA ALA A 22 6.67 25.97 -3.76
C ALA A 22 6.47 27.42 -3.30
N LYS A 23 7.34 27.94 -2.44
CA LYS A 23 7.32 29.34 -1.99
C LYS A 23 7.66 30.33 -3.10
N SER A 24 8.41 29.91 -4.12
CA SER A 24 8.76 30.76 -5.26
C SER A 24 7.59 30.95 -6.24
N LEU A 25 6.54 30.12 -6.15
CA LEU A 25 5.40 30.17 -7.06
C LEU A 25 4.40 31.25 -6.64
N PRO A 26 4.03 32.17 -7.55
CA PRO A 26 2.92 33.08 -7.33
C PRO A 26 1.59 32.33 -7.15
N TYR A 27 0.72 32.85 -6.28
CA TYR A 27 -0.56 32.20 -5.94
C TYR A 27 -1.45 31.92 -7.17
N ASN A 28 -1.51 32.87 -8.10
CA ASN A 28 -2.27 32.72 -9.35
C ASN A 28 -1.76 31.55 -10.22
N VAL A 29 -0.46 31.26 -10.20
CA VAL A 29 0.13 30.13 -10.92
C VAL A 29 -0.30 28.80 -10.29
N VAL A 30 -0.31 28.72 -8.96
CA VAL A 30 -0.75 27.52 -8.23
C VAL A 30 -2.21 27.20 -8.53
N VAL A 31 -3.10 28.18 -8.45
CA VAL A 31 -4.53 28.01 -8.77
C VAL A 31 -4.71 27.56 -10.23
N LYS A 32 -4.02 28.22 -11.17
CA LYS A 32 -4.08 27.85 -12.59
C LYS A 32 -3.60 26.41 -12.84
N LYS A 33 -2.49 26.00 -12.21
CA LYS A 33 -1.95 24.64 -12.34
C LYS A 33 -2.88 23.58 -11.74
N LYS A 34 -3.54 23.89 -10.63
CA LYS A 34 -4.55 23.01 -10.03
C LYS A 34 -5.73 22.79 -10.98
N LEU A 35 -6.31 23.87 -11.52
CA LEU A 35 -7.41 23.78 -12.49
C LEU A 35 -7.00 23.04 -13.77
N GLN A 36 -5.77 23.26 -14.26
CA GLN A 36 -5.23 22.52 -15.40
C GLN A 36 -5.14 21.01 -15.11
N ALA A 37 -4.65 20.62 -13.93
CA ALA A 37 -4.58 19.23 -13.52
C ALA A 37 -5.99 18.61 -13.42
N GLU A 38 -6.93 19.26 -12.75
CA GLU A 38 -8.31 18.79 -12.63
C GLU A 38 -8.99 18.60 -14.00
N ASN A 39 -8.82 19.57 -14.92
CA ASN A 39 -9.34 19.44 -16.28
C ASN A 39 -8.67 18.32 -17.08
N LEU A 40 -7.37 18.08 -16.85
CA LEU A 40 -6.68 16.95 -17.45
C LEU A 40 -7.28 15.64 -16.95
N PHE A 41 -7.49 15.48 -15.63
CA PHE A 41 -8.12 14.30 -15.03
C PHE A 41 -9.53 14.03 -15.58
N LYS A 42 -10.33 15.08 -15.80
CA LYS A 42 -11.64 14.97 -16.49
C LYS A 42 -11.48 14.40 -17.90
N LYS A 43 -10.54 14.96 -18.68
CA LYS A 43 -10.35 14.57 -20.09
C LYS A 43 -9.86 13.14 -20.26
N ILE A 44 -9.00 12.66 -19.37
CA ILE A 44 -8.44 11.30 -19.43
C ILE A 44 -9.33 10.25 -18.75
N GLY A 45 -10.50 10.64 -18.23
CA GLY A 45 -11.47 9.73 -17.64
C GLY A 45 -11.03 9.09 -16.32
N ILE A 46 -10.15 9.74 -15.55
CA ILE A 46 -9.83 9.30 -14.19
C ILE A 46 -10.96 9.80 -13.26
N THR A 47 -12.09 9.12 -13.34
CA THR A 47 -13.25 9.31 -12.48
C THR A 47 -13.46 8.05 -11.64
N PHE A 48 -14.11 8.21 -10.49
CA PHE A 48 -14.62 7.06 -9.74
C PHE A 48 -16.11 7.22 -9.50
N SER A 49 -16.85 6.14 -9.74
CA SER A 49 -18.26 6.06 -9.39
C SER A 49 -18.36 5.90 -7.88
N VAL A 50 -19.01 6.85 -7.21
CA VAL A 50 -19.37 6.68 -5.81
C VAL A 50 -20.69 5.93 -5.78
N TYR A 51 -20.68 4.65 -5.42
CA TYR A 51 -21.92 3.93 -5.14
C TYR A 51 -22.48 4.41 -3.80
N ASN A 52 -23.11 5.58 -3.80
CA ASN A 52 -24.13 5.93 -2.81
C ASN A 52 -25.47 5.87 -3.55
N ASN A 53 -26.38 5.05 -3.02
CA ASN A 53 -27.59 4.48 -3.64
C ASN A 53 -28.61 5.42 -4.34
N PHE A 54 -28.32 6.69 -4.60
CA PHE A 54 -29.25 7.59 -5.31
C PHE A 54 -28.60 8.60 -6.27
N ASP A 55 -27.27 8.68 -6.35
CA ASP A 55 -26.59 9.62 -7.26
C ASP A 55 -25.44 8.94 -8.00
N ASN A 56 -25.63 8.65 -9.29
CA ASN A 56 -24.58 8.26 -10.23
C ASN A 56 -23.70 9.48 -10.63
N ALA A 57 -23.33 10.31 -9.66
CA ALA A 57 -22.47 11.45 -9.91
C ALA A 57 -21.02 10.98 -9.96
N GLU A 58 -20.44 10.99 -11.17
CA GLU A 58 -19.00 10.79 -11.33
C GLU A 58 -18.23 11.87 -10.55
N ARG A 59 -17.35 11.44 -9.63
CA ARG A 59 -16.46 12.35 -8.93
C ARG A 59 -15.04 12.18 -9.44
N LEU A 60 -14.35 13.32 -9.56
CA LEU A 60 -12.92 13.34 -9.84
C LEU A 60 -12.14 12.82 -8.64
N ILE A 61 -11.11 12.01 -8.90
CA ILE A 61 -10.11 11.70 -7.89
C ILE A 61 -9.43 13.00 -7.47
N PRO A 62 -9.38 13.34 -6.17
CA PRO A 62 -8.71 14.54 -5.71
C PRO A 62 -7.21 14.43 -6.02
N PHE A 63 -6.69 15.44 -6.72
CA PHE A 63 -5.27 15.51 -7.05
C PHE A 63 -4.51 16.35 -6.03
N ASP A 64 -3.37 15.83 -5.57
CA ASP A 64 -2.40 16.60 -4.79
C ASP A 64 -1.26 17.06 -5.70
N MET A 65 -1.01 18.38 -5.71
CA MET A 65 0.06 18.99 -6.49
C MET A 65 1.44 18.73 -5.88
N PHE A 66 1.50 18.51 -4.56
CA PHE A 66 2.76 18.31 -3.86
C PHE A 66 3.00 16.81 -3.66
N PRO A 67 4.11 16.27 -4.20
CA PRO A 67 4.37 14.85 -4.07
C PRO A 67 4.72 14.51 -2.62
N ARG A 68 4.35 13.29 -2.23
CA ARG A 68 4.92 12.65 -1.05
C ARG A 68 6.33 12.14 -1.40
N ILE A 69 7.35 12.73 -0.77
CA ILE A 69 8.73 12.33 -0.96
C ILE A 69 9.01 11.09 -0.11
N ILE A 70 9.56 10.05 -0.74
CA ILE A 70 10.07 8.86 -0.07
C ILE A 70 11.56 8.79 -0.37
N THR A 71 12.40 8.83 0.67
CA THR A 71 13.85 8.74 0.49
C THR A 71 14.26 7.34 0.04
N ARG A 72 15.45 7.22 -0.54
CA ARG A 72 16.02 5.92 -0.92
C ARG A 72 16.07 4.94 0.26
N LEU A 73 16.46 5.39 1.45
CA LEU A 73 16.56 4.54 2.64
C LEU A 73 15.19 4.07 3.11
N GLU A 74 14.18 4.96 3.12
CA GLU A 74 12.80 4.59 3.42
C GLU A 74 12.27 3.59 2.40
N TRP A 75 12.50 3.84 1.10
CA TRP A 75 12.08 2.96 0.01
C TRP A 75 12.68 1.57 0.12
N LEU A 76 13.97 1.45 0.41
CA LEU A 76 14.63 0.16 0.58
C LEU A 76 13.99 -0.65 1.72
N ASN A 77 13.72 -0.02 2.86
CA ASN A 77 13.03 -0.68 3.98
C ASN A 77 11.61 -1.13 3.61
N ILE A 78 10.86 -0.28 2.90
CA ILE A 78 9.51 -0.62 2.42
C ILE A 78 9.56 -1.81 1.48
N LYS A 79 10.41 -1.72 0.45
CA LYS A 79 10.58 -2.73 -0.60
C LYS A 79 10.89 -4.08 0.02
N ASP A 80 11.90 -4.15 0.89
CA ASP A 80 12.33 -5.40 1.51
C ASP A 80 11.22 -6.00 2.40
N GLY A 81 10.52 -5.16 3.17
CA GLY A 81 9.42 -5.60 4.01
C GLY A 81 8.16 -6.01 3.25
N VAL A 82 7.90 -5.42 2.08
CA VAL A 82 6.81 -5.83 1.19
C VAL A 82 7.13 -7.18 0.55
N ILE A 83 8.34 -7.35 0.02
CA ILE A 83 8.81 -8.62 -0.58
C ILE A 83 8.75 -9.74 0.46
N GLN A 84 9.27 -9.51 1.66
CA GLN A 84 9.23 -10.49 2.74
C GLN A 84 7.80 -10.96 3.04
N ARG A 85 6.84 -10.02 3.15
CA ARG A 85 5.45 -10.37 3.44
C ARG A 85 4.78 -11.09 2.28
N ALA A 86 5.04 -10.69 1.04
CA ALA A 86 4.51 -11.38 -0.14
C ALA A 86 4.98 -12.84 -0.16
N LEU A 87 6.27 -13.08 0.09
CA LEU A 87 6.84 -14.43 0.18
C LEU A 87 6.23 -15.24 1.33
N ALA A 88 6.11 -14.63 2.52
CA ALA A 88 5.53 -15.29 3.68
C ALA A 88 4.06 -15.67 3.47
N ILE A 89 3.26 -14.77 2.88
CA ILE A 89 1.85 -15.04 2.56
C ILE A 89 1.73 -16.14 1.52
N ASN A 90 2.56 -16.11 0.47
CA ASN A 90 2.52 -17.15 -0.55
C ASN A 90 2.93 -18.52 0.01
N ALA A 91 3.95 -18.57 0.88
CA ALA A 91 4.37 -19.78 1.58
C ALA A 91 3.27 -20.28 2.54
N PHE A 92 2.62 -19.38 3.25
CA PHE A 92 1.50 -19.70 4.15
C PHE A 92 0.32 -20.29 3.39
N LEU A 93 -0.12 -19.66 2.28
CA LEU A 93 -1.20 -20.19 1.44
C LEU A 93 -0.87 -21.58 0.90
N ARG A 94 0.37 -21.79 0.44
CA ARG A 94 0.82 -23.12 0.03
C ARG A 94 0.74 -24.14 1.15
N ASP A 95 1.17 -23.77 2.35
CA ASP A 95 1.20 -24.70 3.49
C ASP A 95 -0.21 -25.13 3.91
N ILE A 96 -1.14 -24.18 4.09
CA ILE A 96 -2.51 -24.48 4.55
C ILE A 96 -3.34 -25.29 3.54
N TYR A 97 -3.01 -25.24 2.25
CA TYR A 97 -3.68 -26.03 1.21
C TYR A 97 -2.93 -27.33 0.87
N SER A 98 -1.83 -27.64 1.55
CA SER A 98 -1.05 -28.86 1.32
C SER A 98 -0.76 -29.61 2.63
N LYS A 99 0.42 -29.37 3.23
CA LYS A 99 0.92 -30.17 4.35
C LYS A 99 0.43 -29.68 5.72
N CYS A 100 -0.06 -28.43 5.80
CA CYS A 100 -0.53 -27.78 7.02
C CYS A 100 0.49 -27.82 8.18
N GLU A 101 1.78 -27.68 7.87
CA GLU A 101 2.87 -27.77 8.84
C GLU A 101 2.77 -26.68 9.92
N ILE A 102 2.32 -25.47 9.60
CA ILE A 102 2.14 -24.38 10.56
C ILE A 102 1.08 -24.69 11.63
N ILE A 103 0.08 -25.50 11.27
CA ILE A 103 -0.99 -25.96 12.15
C ILE A 103 -0.48 -27.15 12.99
N LYS A 104 0.20 -28.12 12.37
CA LYS A 104 0.84 -29.26 13.07
C LYS A 104 1.87 -28.79 14.11
N ALA A 105 2.64 -27.76 13.77
CA ALA A 105 3.61 -27.11 14.66
C ALA A 105 2.96 -26.22 15.73
N LYS A 106 1.62 -26.15 15.79
CA LYS A 106 0.83 -25.37 16.76
C LYS A 106 1.19 -23.88 16.79
N LYS A 107 1.68 -23.32 15.67
CA LYS A 107 1.98 -21.88 15.55
C LYS A 107 0.73 -21.06 15.26
N ILE A 108 -0.22 -21.64 14.51
CA ILE A 108 -1.54 -21.05 14.24
C ILE A 108 -2.61 -22.11 14.53
N PRO A 109 -3.65 -21.81 15.33
CA PRO A 109 -4.78 -22.70 15.53
C PRO A 109 -5.50 -23.00 14.21
N GLY A 110 -5.75 -24.28 13.91
CA GLY A 110 -6.43 -24.70 12.68
C GLY A 110 -7.83 -24.11 12.54
N ASP A 111 -8.54 -23.93 13.65
CA ASP A 111 -9.88 -23.33 13.67
C ASP A 111 -9.93 -21.92 13.08
N LEU A 112 -8.87 -21.11 13.25
CA LEU A 112 -8.81 -19.76 12.66
C LEU A 112 -8.72 -19.80 11.12
N ILE A 113 -8.27 -20.92 10.57
CA ILE A 113 -8.11 -21.11 9.13
C ILE A 113 -9.34 -21.82 8.57
N TYR A 114 -9.68 -23.01 9.07
CA TYR A 114 -10.70 -23.86 8.46
C TYR A 114 -12.13 -23.35 8.67
N LYS A 115 -12.38 -22.53 9.70
CA LYS A 115 -13.70 -21.90 9.92
C LYS A 115 -13.81 -20.53 9.24
N ASN A 116 -12.75 -20.05 8.59
CA ASN A 116 -12.77 -18.76 7.91
C ASN A 116 -13.53 -18.89 6.59
N PRO A 117 -14.55 -18.04 6.31
CA PRO A 117 -15.27 -18.06 5.04
C PRO A 117 -14.40 -17.85 3.80
N ALA A 118 -13.20 -17.25 3.95
CA ALA A 118 -12.25 -17.07 2.86
C ALA A 118 -11.39 -18.32 2.55
N TYR A 119 -11.48 -19.37 3.37
CA TYR A 119 -10.78 -20.63 3.12
C TYR A 119 -11.55 -21.46 2.09
N GLU A 120 -10.90 -21.78 0.98
CA GLU A 120 -11.54 -22.49 -0.14
C GLU A 120 -11.08 -23.95 -0.19
N ILE A 121 -11.97 -24.87 0.18
CA ILE A 121 -11.63 -26.30 0.26
C ILE A 121 -11.23 -26.88 -1.10
N LYS A 122 -11.73 -26.32 -2.22
CA LYS A 122 -11.37 -26.73 -3.58
C LYS A 122 -9.88 -26.49 -3.91
N MET A 123 -9.19 -25.65 -3.16
CA MET A 123 -7.76 -25.37 -3.35
C MET A 123 -6.86 -26.43 -2.71
N VAL A 124 -7.40 -27.32 -1.86
CA VAL A 124 -6.63 -28.35 -1.17
C VAL A 124 -6.07 -29.36 -2.18
N GLY A 125 -4.75 -29.55 -2.18
CA GLY A 125 -4.07 -30.47 -3.10
C GLY A 125 -3.98 -30.00 -4.56
N LEU A 126 -4.50 -28.80 -4.89
CA LEU A 126 -4.42 -28.26 -6.24
C LEU A 126 -2.98 -27.87 -6.60
N ASN A 127 -2.50 -28.32 -7.75
CA ASN A 127 -1.19 -27.95 -8.27
C ASN A 127 -1.24 -26.57 -8.95
N VAL A 128 -0.96 -25.52 -8.18
CA VAL A 128 -0.90 -24.14 -8.69
C VAL A 128 0.43 -23.92 -9.41
N PRO A 129 0.43 -23.34 -10.64
CA PRO A 129 1.65 -23.09 -11.39
C PRO A 129 2.72 -22.36 -10.57
N LYS A 130 3.94 -22.92 -10.55
CA LYS A 130 5.09 -22.40 -9.79
C LYS A 130 4.85 -22.22 -8.28
N ASN A 131 3.77 -22.80 -7.73
CA ASN A 131 3.33 -22.60 -6.35
C ASN A 131 3.09 -21.12 -5.97
N ILE A 132 2.57 -20.32 -6.91
CA ILE A 132 2.26 -18.90 -6.69
C ILE A 132 0.74 -18.72 -6.55
N TYR A 133 0.27 -18.56 -5.32
CA TYR A 133 -1.14 -18.38 -4.96
C TYR A 133 -1.57 -16.91 -5.04
N SER A 134 -0.65 -15.96 -4.82
CA SER A 134 -0.90 -14.52 -4.93
C SER A 134 0.11 -13.89 -5.91
N PRO A 135 -0.22 -13.83 -7.22
CA PRO A 135 0.68 -13.25 -8.23
C PRO A 135 0.84 -11.73 -8.09
N ILE A 136 -0.21 -11.06 -7.59
CA ILE A 136 -0.23 -9.62 -7.34
C ILE A 136 -0.46 -9.41 -5.85
N PHE A 137 0.48 -8.71 -5.21
CA PHE A 137 0.41 -8.39 -3.79
C PHE A 137 0.36 -6.88 -3.58
N GLY A 138 -0.80 -6.39 -3.13
CA GLY A 138 -1.00 -5.01 -2.70
C GLY A 138 -0.87 -4.88 -1.20
N LYS A 139 -0.08 -3.92 -0.72
CA LYS A 139 0.01 -3.61 0.71
C LYS A 139 -0.24 -2.13 0.96
N ARG A 140 -1.33 -1.83 1.67
CA ARG A 140 -1.56 -0.50 2.24
C ARG A 140 -0.67 -0.33 3.46
N THR A 141 0.12 0.74 3.47
CA THR A 141 1.04 1.05 4.59
C THR A 141 0.75 2.46 5.09
N SER A 142 0.71 2.63 6.42
CA SER A 142 0.58 3.93 7.10
C SER A 142 1.92 4.34 7.72
N LEU A 143 2.18 5.64 7.88
CA LEU A 143 3.45 6.23 8.34
C LEU A 143 4.05 5.61 9.61
N ASN A 144 3.22 5.35 10.62
CA ASN A 144 3.67 4.68 11.84
C ASN A 144 4.16 3.24 11.56
N GLY A 145 3.59 2.58 10.55
CA GLY A 145 4.04 1.29 10.05
C GLY A 145 5.36 1.33 9.26
N PHE A 146 5.79 2.48 8.75
CA PHE A 146 7.08 2.60 8.03
C PHE A 146 8.27 2.56 8.99
N LYS A 147 8.12 3.11 10.20
CA LYS A 147 9.17 3.05 11.23
C LYS A 147 9.19 1.71 11.98
N ASN A 148 8.04 1.04 12.05
CA ASN A 148 7.89 -0.28 12.66
C ASN A 148 7.87 -1.42 11.63
N PHE A 149 8.67 -1.32 10.57
CA PHE A 149 8.97 -2.50 9.74
C PHE A 149 9.83 -3.46 10.57
N LEU A 150 9.16 -4.27 11.41
CA LEU A 150 9.75 -5.45 11.99
C LEU A 150 10.13 -6.38 10.83
N LYS A 151 11.43 -6.47 10.55
CA LYS A 151 11.99 -7.58 9.78
C LYS A 151 11.66 -8.82 10.57
N ILE A 152 10.77 -9.66 10.05
CA ILE A 152 10.62 -11.00 10.60
C ILE A 152 11.97 -11.67 10.32
N SER A 153 12.75 -11.94 11.35
CA SER A 153 14.07 -12.56 11.22
C SER A 153 13.95 -13.87 10.43
N ARG A 154 15.02 -14.23 9.68
CA ARG A 154 15.16 -15.43 8.83
C ARG A 154 15.11 -16.77 9.60
N LYS A 155 14.15 -16.95 10.50
CA LYS A 155 13.89 -18.20 11.23
C LYS A 155 12.42 -18.58 11.04
N LEU A 156 12.08 -18.94 9.82
CA LEU A 156 11.03 -19.90 9.50
C LEU A 156 11.63 -20.87 8.50
#